data_AF-A0A7X4DXK7-F1
#
_entry.id   AF-A0A7X4DXK7-F1
#
_cell.length_a   1.000
_cell.length_b   1.000
_cell.length_c   1.000
_cell.angle_alpha   90.00
_cell.angle_beta   90.00
_cell.angle_gamma   90.00
#
_symmetry.space_group_name_H-M   'P 1'
#
loop_
_entity.id
_entity.type
_entity.pdbx_description
1 polymer ?
#
loop_
_entity_poly.entity_id
_entity_poly.type
_entity_poly.pdbx_seq_one_letter_code
_entity_poly.pdbx_strand_id
1 'polypeptide(L)'
;QGALGAITVWEELPPEIVATHLLLAMVILTVMAATALGMFNTLRGGAPPGERAAARRVGRRAAITLVLFVAVVWMGGYLGESGGSTACEGWPTCNGAVFPGADDQQITHMTHRYLAALLVVPLAWMVAAAWRERATLRWGVHAASTAGLIYVLQVAAGALNVLYTFPDALTVTHTVLASLLWLTLSAAALLGISALAAPRESAPLPRAEAPA
;
A
#
# COMPACT_ATOMS: atom_id res chain seq x y z
N GLN A 1 7.99 -17.29 4.36
CA GLN A 1 6.89 -17.22 5.34
C GLN A 1 6.98 -18.32 6.38
N GLY A 2 6.92 -19.60 6.00
CA GLY A 2 7.02 -20.70 6.98
C GLY A 2 8.30 -20.66 7.83
N ALA A 3 9.47 -20.42 7.21
CA ALA A 3 10.73 -20.34 7.94
C ALA A 3 10.81 -19.15 8.91
N LEU A 4 10.47 -17.92 8.47
CA LEU A 4 10.45 -16.75 9.35
C LEU A 4 9.41 -16.91 10.47
N GLY A 5 8.24 -17.51 10.20
CA GLY A 5 7.24 -17.79 11.23
C GLY A 5 7.68 -18.85 12.25
N ALA A 6 8.54 -19.79 11.86
CA ALA A 6 9.15 -20.71 12.81
C ALA A 6 10.20 -20.00 13.68
N ILE A 7 11.03 -19.14 13.07
CA ILE A 7 12.07 -18.37 13.78
C ILE A 7 11.45 -17.42 14.81
N THR A 8 10.33 -16.77 14.51
CA THR A 8 9.64 -15.90 15.49
C THR A 8 9.21 -16.63 16.76
N VAL A 9 8.90 -17.93 16.65
CA VAL A 9 8.52 -18.75 17.81
C VAL A 9 9.76 -19.22 18.58
N TRP A 10 10.85 -19.57 17.88
CA TRP A 10 12.07 -20.06 18.51
C TRP A 10 12.87 -18.98 19.22
N GLU A 11 12.85 -17.74 18.72
CA GLU A 11 13.62 -16.61 19.26
C GLU A 11 12.81 -15.70 20.19
N GLU A 12 11.60 -16.11 20.60
CA GLU A 12 10.71 -15.32 21.48
C GLU A 12 10.37 -13.91 20.92
N LEU A 13 9.89 -13.84 19.67
CA LEU A 13 9.33 -12.64 19.03
C LEU A 13 10.27 -11.42 18.91
N PRO A 14 11.48 -11.56 18.33
CA PRO A 14 12.32 -10.39 18.08
C PRO A 14 11.61 -9.43 17.09
N PRO A 15 11.48 -8.14 17.44
CA PRO A 15 10.59 -7.20 16.75
C PRO A 15 10.99 -6.98 15.29
N GLU A 16 12.28 -7.05 14.97
CA GLU A 16 12.78 -6.96 13.61
C GLU A 16 12.32 -8.15 12.74
N ILE A 17 12.28 -9.36 13.31
CA ILE A 17 11.87 -10.56 12.58
C ILE A 17 10.36 -10.54 12.36
N VAL A 18 9.57 -10.11 13.36
CA VAL A 18 8.11 -10.00 13.22
C VAL A 18 7.74 -8.94 12.18
N ALA A 19 8.38 -7.76 12.21
CA ALA A 19 8.22 -6.73 11.20
C ALA A 19 8.57 -7.24 9.78
N THR A 20 9.68 -7.97 9.66
CA THR A 20 10.15 -8.51 8.38
C THR A 20 9.25 -9.65 7.88
N HIS A 21 8.71 -10.48 8.79
CA HIS A 21 7.75 -11.52 8.48
C HIS A 21 6.47 -10.92 7.87
N LEU A 22 5.93 -9.87 8.51
CA LEU A 22 4.78 -9.13 8.02
C LEU A 22 5.05 -8.52 6.64
N LEU A 23 6.21 -7.87 6.46
CA LEU A 23 6.57 -7.26 5.18
C LEU A 23 6.69 -8.31 4.06
N LEU A 24 7.33 -9.45 4.34
CA LEU A 24 7.38 -10.56 3.38
C LEU A 24 5.96 -11.06 3.04
N ALA A 25 4.99 -10.97 3.96
CA ALA A 25 3.63 -11.46 3.72
C ALA A 25 2.92 -10.53 2.74
N MET A 26 3.14 -9.22 2.91
CA MET A 26 2.69 -8.20 1.97
C MET A 26 3.34 -8.33 0.59
N VAL A 27 4.61 -8.74 0.51
CA VAL A 27 5.26 -9.05 -0.79
C VAL A 27 4.60 -10.25 -1.46
N ILE A 28 4.32 -11.34 -0.73
CA ILE A 28 3.61 -12.50 -1.30
C ILE A 28 2.21 -12.10 -1.76
N LEU A 29 1.50 -11.27 -0.99
CA LEU A 29 0.19 -10.74 -1.39
C LEU A 29 0.29 -9.94 -2.71
N THR A 30 1.34 -9.14 -2.90
CA THR A 30 1.62 -8.46 -4.18
C THR A 30 1.89 -9.45 -5.31
N VAL A 31 2.66 -10.51 -5.08
CA VAL A 31 2.93 -11.54 -6.09
C VAL A 31 1.65 -12.28 -6.48
N MET A 32 0.81 -12.64 -5.51
CA MET A 32 -0.51 -13.24 -5.76
C MET A 32 -1.44 -12.30 -6.55
N ALA A 33 -1.42 -11.00 -6.23
CA ALA A 33 -2.15 -10.01 -7.00
C ALA A 33 -1.60 -9.91 -8.44
N ALA A 34 -0.29 -9.97 -8.63
CA ALA A 34 0.34 -9.93 -9.95
C ALA A 34 -0.02 -11.15 -10.81
N THR A 35 0.00 -12.36 -10.24
CA THR A 35 -0.40 -13.58 -10.97
C THR A 35 -1.87 -13.56 -11.34
N ALA A 36 -2.75 -13.19 -10.40
CA ALA A 36 -4.18 -13.04 -10.67
C ALA A 36 -4.46 -12.00 -11.78
N LEU A 37 -3.88 -10.80 -11.67
CA LEU A 37 -4.04 -9.75 -12.68
C LEU A 37 -3.45 -10.16 -14.03
N GLY A 38 -2.32 -10.87 -14.05
CA GLY A 38 -1.71 -11.41 -15.28
C GLY A 38 -2.64 -12.39 -15.99
N MET A 39 -3.25 -13.32 -15.25
CA MET A 39 -4.25 -14.24 -15.79
C MET A 39 -5.45 -13.50 -16.39
N PHE A 40 -6.03 -12.53 -15.66
CA PHE A 40 -7.20 -11.79 -16.14
C PHE A 40 -6.89 -10.82 -17.30
N ASN A 41 -5.70 -10.19 -17.30
CA ASN A 41 -5.29 -9.29 -18.38
C ASN A 41 -4.97 -10.03 -19.67
N THR A 42 -4.51 -11.28 -19.60
CA THR A 42 -4.32 -12.12 -20.79
C THR A 42 -5.66 -12.43 -21.47
N LEU A 43 -6.75 -12.46 -20.69
CA LEU A 43 -8.12 -12.68 -21.19
C LEU A 43 -8.79 -11.41 -21.70
N ARG A 44 -8.32 -10.22 -21.31
CA ARG A 44 -8.88 -8.93 -21.74
C ARG A 44 -8.10 -8.39 -22.93
N GLY A 45 -8.81 -7.99 -23.99
CA GLY A 45 -8.21 -7.26 -25.11
C GLY A 45 -7.48 -5.99 -24.67
N GLY A 46 -6.51 -5.52 -25.46
CA GLY A 46 -5.69 -4.37 -25.10
C GLY A 46 -6.49 -3.07 -24.95
N ALA A 47 -6.21 -2.30 -23.90
CA ALA A 47 -6.85 -0.99 -23.67
C ALA A 47 -6.45 0.06 -24.72
N PRO A 48 -7.25 1.11 -24.98
CA PRO A 48 -6.86 2.23 -25.86
C PRO A 48 -5.60 2.98 -25.37
N PRO A 49 -4.84 3.64 -26.26
CA PRO A 49 -3.61 4.36 -25.87
C PRO A 49 -3.80 5.40 -24.76
N GLY A 50 -4.92 6.13 -24.78
CA GLY A 50 -5.27 7.12 -23.75
C GLY A 50 -5.48 6.51 -22.37
N GLU A 51 -6.15 5.36 -22.31
CA GLU A 51 -6.37 4.61 -21.08
C GLU A 51 -5.04 4.04 -20.53
N ARG A 52 -4.19 3.49 -21.40
CA ARG A 52 -2.84 3.00 -21.01
C ARG A 52 -2.00 4.12 -20.41
N ALA A 53 -2.01 5.31 -21.01
CA ALA A 53 -1.24 6.46 -20.50
C ALA A 53 -1.76 6.94 -19.14
N ALA A 54 -3.09 7.00 -18.97
CA ALA A 54 -3.72 7.32 -17.68
C ALA A 54 -3.39 6.27 -16.61
N ALA A 55 -3.49 4.97 -16.95
CA ALA A 55 -3.17 3.86 -16.06
C ALA A 55 -1.71 3.91 -15.58
N ARG A 56 -0.76 4.21 -16.47
CA ARG A 56 0.65 4.41 -16.09
C ARG A 56 0.84 5.57 -15.13
N ARG A 57 0.16 6.71 -15.36
CA ARG A 57 0.23 7.89 -14.49
C ARG A 57 -0.30 7.59 -13.09
N VAL A 58 -1.42 6.89 -12.98
CA VAL A 58 -1.98 6.49 -11.68
C VAL A 58 -1.12 5.42 -11.01
N GLY A 59 -0.73 4.37 -11.75
CA GLY A 59 0.09 3.28 -11.23
C GLY A 59 1.48 3.71 -10.75
N ARG A 60 2.13 4.66 -11.41
CA ARG A 60 3.41 5.23 -10.93
C ARG A 60 3.26 5.91 -9.57
N ARG A 61 2.15 6.63 -9.35
CA ARG A 61 1.86 7.29 -8.07
C ARG A 61 1.51 6.26 -6.99
N ALA A 62 0.77 5.22 -7.34
CA ALA A 62 0.52 4.09 -6.46
C ALA A 62 1.82 3.40 -6.02
N ALA A 63 2.76 3.18 -6.94
CA ALA A 63 4.07 2.62 -6.63
C ALA A 63 4.89 3.52 -5.68
N ILE A 64 4.91 4.83 -5.91
CA ILE A 64 5.57 5.80 -5.00
C ILE A 64 4.93 5.76 -3.61
N THR A 65 3.60 5.71 -3.53
CA THR A 65 2.87 5.58 -2.27
C THR A 65 3.22 4.27 -1.56
N LEU A 66 3.30 3.17 -2.31
CA LEU A 66 3.63 1.84 -1.79
C LEU A 66 5.05 1.79 -1.19
N VAL A 67 6.03 2.46 -1.82
CA VAL A 67 7.41 2.54 -1.29
C VAL A 67 7.44 3.19 0.09
N LEU A 68 6.69 4.28 0.30
CA LEU A 68 6.59 4.87 1.64
C LEU A 68 5.80 3.97 2.58
N PHE A 69 4.75 3.31 2.08
CA PHE A 69 3.93 2.42 2.90
C PHE A 69 4.70 1.18 3.40
N VAL A 70 5.73 0.72 2.69
CA VAL A 70 6.68 -0.30 3.18
C VAL A 70 7.26 0.10 4.53
N ALA A 71 7.74 1.34 4.67
CA ALA A 71 8.30 1.82 5.92
C ALA A 71 7.24 1.91 7.03
N VAL A 72 6.01 2.36 6.70
CA VAL A 72 4.89 2.42 7.66
C VAL A 72 4.54 1.03 8.19
N VAL A 73 4.41 0.04 7.30
CA VAL A 73 4.05 -1.34 7.65
C VAL A 73 5.17 -2.00 8.46
N TRP A 74 6.43 -1.83 8.05
CA TRP A 74 7.57 -2.37 8.80
C TRP A 74 7.65 -1.76 10.21
N MET A 75 7.56 -0.44 10.33
CA MET A 75 7.54 0.23 11.63
C MET A 75 6.34 -0.18 12.49
N GLY A 76 5.17 -0.42 11.90
CA GLY A 76 3.99 -0.92 12.62
C GLY A 76 4.20 -2.33 13.17
N GLY A 77 4.79 -3.23 12.38
CA GLY A 77 5.15 -4.57 12.84
C GLY A 77 6.22 -4.56 13.93
N TYR A 78 7.22 -3.67 13.81
CA TYR A 78 8.26 -3.49 14.82
C TYR A 78 7.67 -2.95 16.13
N LEU A 79 6.75 -1.98 16.04
CA LEU A 79 6.09 -1.38 17.20
C LEU A 79 5.29 -2.40 18.03
N GLY A 80 4.68 -3.39 17.36
CA GLY A 80 3.89 -4.44 18.00
C GLY A 80 4.64 -5.25 19.05
N GLU A 81 5.91 -5.56 18.80
CA GLU A 81 6.71 -6.46 19.64
C GLU A 81 7.87 -5.77 20.36
N SER A 82 8.21 -4.52 20.02
CA SER A 82 9.28 -3.76 20.68
C SER A 82 8.92 -3.22 22.07
N GLY A 83 7.69 -3.46 22.54
CA GLY A 83 7.14 -2.85 23.75
C GLY A 83 6.71 -1.39 23.58
N GLY A 84 6.84 -0.80 22.38
CA GLY A 84 6.51 0.61 22.13
C GLY A 84 5.03 0.92 21.91
N SER A 85 4.20 -0.11 21.72
CA SER A 85 2.76 0.06 21.46
C SER A 85 2.08 0.92 22.54
N THR A 86 2.37 0.70 23.82
CA THR A 86 1.72 1.42 24.94
C THR A 86 2.52 2.62 25.47
N ALA A 87 3.62 3.01 24.81
CA ALA A 87 4.47 4.11 25.28
C ALA A 87 3.80 5.50 25.22
N CYS A 88 2.75 5.65 24.41
CA CYS A 88 1.99 6.88 24.25
C CYS A 88 0.51 6.62 24.54
N GLU A 89 -0.05 7.25 25.57
CA GLU A 89 -1.46 7.04 25.99
C GLU A 89 -2.46 7.96 25.27
N GLY A 90 -1.98 8.94 24.51
CA GLY A 90 -2.80 9.93 23.81
C GLY A 90 -2.74 9.80 22.28
N TRP A 91 -3.74 10.41 21.63
CA TRP A 91 -3.76 10.65 20.18
C TRP A 91 -4.39 12.03 19.90
N PRO A 92 -3.80 12.89 19.04
CA PRO A 92 -2.61 12.66 18.22
C PRO A 92 -1.29 12.85 18.97
N THR A 93 -1.31 13.55 20.10
CA THR A 93 -0.13 13.81 20.96
C THR A 93 0.30 12.58 21.75
N CYS A 94 1.59 12.43 22.03
CA CYS A 94 2.12 11.46 22.97
C CYS A 94 2.30 12.14 24.33
N ASN A 95 1.57 11.68 25.35
CA ASN A 95 1.72 12.12 26.75
C ASN A 95 1.70 13.67 26.92
N GLY A 96 0.82 14.33 26.16
CA GLY A 96 0.64 15.79 26.19
C GLY A 96 1.53 16.59 25.21
N ALA A 97 2.44 15.94 24.50
CA ALA A 97 3.36 16.60 23.56
C ALA A 97 3.21 16.06 22.12
N VAL A 98 3.49 16.92 21.14
CA VAL A 98 3.57 16.50 19.72
C VAL A 98 4.88 15.79 19.45
N PHE A 99 5.98 16.15 20.13
CA PHE A 99 7.26 15.46 20.01
C PHE A 99 7.40 14.40 21.12
N PRO A 100 8.04 13.25 20.84
CA PRO A 100 8.33 12.25 21.87
C PRO A 100 9.32 12.81 22.90
N GLY A 101 9.32 12.24 24.10
CA GLY A 101 10.40 12.45 25.08
C GLY A 101 11.70 11.74 24.67
N ALA A 102 12.62 11.61 25.61
CA ALA A 102 13.89 10.90 25.41
C ALA A 102 13.78 9.36 25.48
N ASP A 103 12.57 8.83 25.57
CA ASP A 103 12.25 7.41 25.64
C ASP A 103 12.21 6.81 24.22
N ASP A 104 13.01 5.77 23.98
CA ASP A 104 13.15 5.12 22.67
C ASP A 104 11.84 4.51 22.16
N GLN A 105 11.00 4.02 23.07
CA GLN A 105 9.68 3.47 22.74
C GLN A 105 8.71 4.59 22.31
N GLN A 106 8.75 5.75 22.96
CA GLN A 106 7.99 6.93 22.52
C GLN A 106 8.47 7.42 21.15
N ILE A 107 9.78 7.47 20.93
CA ILE A 107 10.37 7.84 19.64
C ILE A 107 9.88 6.90 18.54
N THR A 108 9.91 5.59 18.80
CA THR A 108 9.44 4.56 17.85
C THR A 108 7.96 4.71 17.53
N HIS A 109 7.12 4.87 18.56
CA HIS A 109 5.67 5.05 18.40
C HIS A 109 5.37 6.32 17.58
N MET A 110 6.00 7.45 17.92
CA MET A 110 5.79 8.70 17.19
C MET A 110 6.35 8.66 15.77
N THR A 111 7.46 7.95 15.53
CA THR A 111 8.00 7.74 14.18
C THR A 111 6.99 7.04 13.27
N HIS A 112 6.32 5.99 13.77
CA HIS A 112 5.24 5.33 13.02
C HIS A 112 4.10 6.32 12.68
N ARG A 113 3.67 7.15 13.65
CA ARG A 113 2.62 8.17 13.42
C ARG A 113 3.04 9.22 12.39
N TYR A 114 4.28 9.69 12.41
CA TYR A 114 4.79 10.65 11.42
C TYR A 114 4.88 10.05 10.03
N LEU A 115 5.35 8.81 9.89
CA LEU A 115 5.35 8.11 8.60
C LEU A 115 3.93 7.92 8.08
N ALA A 116 2.98 7.55 8.96
CA ALA A 116 1.57 7.46 8.60
C ALA A 116 1.03 8.82 8.12
N ALA A 117 1.30 9.92 8.84
CA ALA A 117 0.89 11.27 8.42
C ALA A 117 1.53 11.69 7.08
N LEU A 118 2.80 11.37 6.86
CA LEU A 118 3.49 11.64 5.60
C LEU A 118 2.85 10.89 4.42
N LEU A 119 2.30 9.70 4.65
CA LEU A 119 1.62 8.89 3.62
C LEU A 119 0.41 9.59 2.99
N VAL A 120 -0.21 10.56 3.69
CA VAL A 120 -1.31 11.38 3.16
C VAL A 120 -0.91 12.08 1.86
N VAL A 121 0.33 12.57 1.77
CA VAL A 121 0.80 13.39 0.64
C VAL A 121 0.80 12.60 -0.69
N PRO A 122 1.54 11.47 -0.83
CA PRO A 122 1.52 10.71 -2.07
C PRO A 122 0.15 10.07 -2.36
N LEU A 123 -0.61 9.72 -1.32
CA LEU A 123 -1.97 9.17 -1.47
C LEU A 123 -2.94 10.21 -2.05
N ALA A 124 -2.97 11.42 -1.48
CA ALA A 124 -3.78 12.52 -1.99
C ALA A 124 -3.38 12.91 -3.42
N TRP A 125 -2.08 12.89 -3.72
CA TRP A 125 -1.58 13.11 -5.08
C TRP A 125 -2.06 12.05 -6.07
N MET A 126 -2.10 10.78 -5.66
CA MET A 126 -2.66 9.69 -6.46
C MET A 126 -4.16 9.88 -6.69
N VAL A 127 -4.93 10.18 -5.65
CA VAL A 127 -6.38 10.45 -5.73
C VAL A 127 -6.68 11.61 -6.67
N ALA A 128 -5.98 12.74 -6.51
CA ALA A 128 -6.14 13.90 -7.38
C ALA A 128 -5.81 13.57 -8.85
N ALA A 129 -4.75 12.80 -9.10
CA ALA A 129 -4.41 12.36 -10.45
C ALA A 129 -5.49 11.44 -11.04
N ALA A 130 -5.99 10.47 -10.28
CA ALA A 130 -7.05 9.58 -10.73
C ALA A 130 -8.36 10.34 -11.01
N TRP A 131 -8.67 11.36 -10.22
CA TRP A 131 -9.87 12.17 -10.40
C TRP A 131 -9.80 13.06 -11.65
N ARG A 132 -8.59 13.53 -12.02
CA ARG A 132 -8.33 14.25 -13.28
C ARG A 132 -8.49 13.34 -14.50
N GLU A 133 -8.18 12.05 -14.34
CA GLU A 133 -8.28 11.03 -15.39
C GLU A 133 -9.63 10.28 -15.35
N ARG A 134 -10.62 10.71 -14.57
CA ARG A 134 -11.86 9.92 -14.36
C ARG A 134 -12.66 9.65 -15.64
N ALA A 135 -12.54 10.50 -16.64
CA ALA A 135 -13.19 10.35 -17.94
C ALA A 135 -12.48 9.31 -18.83
N THR A 136 -11.16 9.13 -18.65
CA THR A 136 -10.32 8.22 -19.43
C THR A 136 -10.10 6.87 -18.73
N LEU A 137 -10.11 6.86 -17.39
CA LEU A 137 -9.76 5.72 -16.55
C LEU A 137 -10.72 5.57 -15.37
N ARG A 138 -11.94 5.09 -15.65
CA ARG A 138 -13.01 4.95 -14.64
C ARG A 138 -12.61 4.06 -13.46
N TRP A 139 -11.95 2.94 -13.70
CA TRP A 139 -11.50 2.06 -12.61
C TRP A 139 -10.45 2.75 -11.73
N GLY A 140 -9.64 3.65 -12.29
CA GLY A 140 -8.59 4.37 -11.57
C GLY A 140 -9.15 5.29 -10.48
N VAL A 141 -10.24 6.01 -10.76
CA VAL A 141 -10.87 6.87 -9.75
C VAL A 141 -11.53 6.04 -8.64
N HIS A 142 -12.14 4.90 -8.98
CA HIS A 142 -12.71 3.99 -7.97
C HIS A 142 -11.61 3.40 -7.09
N ALA A 143 -10.55 2.84 -7.67
CA ALA A 143 -9.44 2.27 -6.92
C ALA A 143 -8.76 3.29 -6.00
N ALA A 144 -8.52 4.51 -6.49
CA ALA A 144 -7.91 5.56 -5.68
C ALA A 144 -8.84 6.06 -4.56
N SER A 145 -10.15 6.19 -4.82
CA SER A 145 -11.13 6.59 -3.81
C SER A 145 -11.27 5.52 -2.72
N THR A 146 -11.29 4.24 -3.12
CA THR A 146 -11.29 3.10 -2.18
C THR A 146 -10.03 3.09 -1.33
N ALA A 147 -8.84 3.30 -1.92
CA ALA A 147 -7.59 3.42 -1.15
C ALA A 147 -7.64 4.58 -0.13
N GLY A 148 -8.18 5.73 -0.54
CA GLY A 148 -8.39 6.88 0.35
C GLY A 148 -9.32 6.54 1.52
N LEU A 149 -10.45 5.89 1.26
CA LEU A 149 -11.38 5.46 2.31
C LEU A 149 -10.72 4.45 3.27
N ILE A 150 -10.06 3.42 2.74
CA ILE A 150 -9.36 2.42 3.57
C ILE A 150 -8.30 3.10 4.44
N TYR A 151 -7.55 4.07 3.90
CA TYR A 151 -6.55 4.79 4.68
C TYR A 151 -7.16 5.63 5.81
N VAL A 152 -8.31 6.28 5.59
CA VAL A 152 -9.03 6.98 6.67
C VAL A 152 -9.45 6.00 7.76
N LEU A 153 -9.99 4.84 7.37
CA LEU A 153 -10.34 3.77 8.31
C LEU A 153 -9.11 3.21 9.04
N GLN A 154 -7.97 3.11 8.36
CA GLN A 154 -6.69 2.67 8.94
C GLN A 154 -6.22 3.60 10.05
N VAL A 155 -6.24 4.92 9.80
CA VAL A 155 -5.85 5.94 10.77
C VAL A 155 -6.82 5.93 11.95
N ALA A 156 -8.12 5.80 11.69
CA ALA A 156 -9.12 5.66 12.75
C ALA A 156 -8.88 4.41 13.60
N ALA A 157 -8.68 3.24 13.00
CA ALA A 157 -8.37 2.00 13.71
C ALA A 157 -7.07 2.12 14.54
N GLY A 158 -6.05 2.80 14.00
CA GLY A 158 -4.80 3.05 14.73
C GLY A 158 -4.99 3.98 15.94
N ALA A 159 -5.77 5.05 15.78
CA ALA A 159 -6.13 5.93 16.89
C ALA A 159 -6.94 5.19 17.96
N LEU A 160 -7.92 4.37 17.55
CA LEU A 160 -8.74 3.59 18.47
C LEU A 160 -7.90 2.53 19.21
N ASN A 161 -6.90 1.91 18.58
CA ASN A 161 -5.95 1.03 19.29
C ASN A 161 -5.28 1.75 20.46
N VAL A 162 -4.80 2.98 20.25
CA VAL A 162 -4.18 3.76 21.33
C VAL A 162 -5.21 4.10 22.42
N LEU A 163 -6.39 4.58 22.03
CA LEU A 163 -7.42 5.06 22.96
C LEU A 163 -8.08 3.94 23.78
N TYR A 164 -8.10 2.70 23.26
CA TYR A 164 -8.69 1.53 23.93
C TYR A 164 -7.65 0.53 24.42
N THR A 165 -6.36 0.90 24.43
CA THR A 165 -5.27 0.05 24.95
C THR A 165 -5.12 -1.28 24.19
N PHE A 166 -5.09 -1.20 22.86
CA PHE A 166 -4.74 -2.27 21.92
C PHE A 166 -5.54 -3.57 22.09
N PRO A 167 -6.90 -3.54 22.08
CA PRO A 167 -7.68 -4.76 22.13
C PRO A 167 -7.49 -5.57 20.83
N ASP A 168 -7.40 -6.89 20.93
CA ASP A 168 -7.09 -7.79 19.80
C ASP A 168 -7.93 -7.51 18.55
N ALA A 169 -9.23 -7.28 18.72
CA ALA A 169 -10.12 -6.99 17.61
C ALA A 169 -9.73 -5.73 16.82
N LEU A 170 -9.28 -4.66 17.49
CA LEU A 170 -8.83 -3.43 16.82
C LEU A 170 -7.43 -3.60 16.23
N THR A 171 -6.54 -4.34 16.88
CA THR A 171 -5.20 -4.68 16.35
C THR A 171 -5.31 -5.50 15.07
N VAL A 172 -6.16 -6.53 15.06
CA VAL A 172 -6.47 -7.32 13.86
C VAL A 172 -7.10 -6.45 12.79
N THR A 173 -8.09 -5.61 13.15
CA THR A 173 -8.75 -4.71 12.19
C THR A 173 -7.75 -3.76 11.53
N HIS A 174 -6.83 -3.17 12.32
CA HIS A 174 -5.78 -2.30 11.82
C HIS A 174 -4.83 -3.03 10.85
N THR A 175 -4.48 -4.28 11.14
CA THR A 175 -3.64 -5.09 10.25
C THR A 175 -4.37 -5.50 8.96
N VAL A 176 -5.66 -5.84 9.04
CA VAL A 176 -6.49 -6.17 7.88
C VAL A 176 -6.66 -4.97 6.96
N LEU A 177 -6.98 -3.80 7.51
CA LEU A 177 -7.12 -2.56 6.74
C LEU A 177 -5.78 -2.16 6.08
N ALA A 178 -4.65 -2.33 6.77
CA ALA A 178 -3.32 -2.12 6.17
C ALA A 178 -3.08 -3.05 4.98
N SER A 179 -3.46 -4.32 5.13
CA SER A 179 -3.32 -5.35 4.08
C SER A 179 -4.20 -5.04 2.87
N LEU A 180 -5.43 -4.54 3.08
CA LEU A 180 -6.33 -4.10 2.02
C LEU A 180 -5.82 -2.85 1.30
N LEU A 181 -5.25 -1.89 2.04
CA LEU A 181 -4.62 -0.71 1.47
C LEU A 181 -3.41 -1.12 0.61
N TRP A 182 -2.58 -2.03 1.12
CA TRP A 182 -1.43 -2.58 0.41
C TRP A 182 -1.85 -3.24 -0.90
N LEU A 183 -2.84 -4.14 -0.84
CA LEU A 183 -3.39 -4.83 -2.01
C LEU A 183 -3.92 -3.85 -3.06
N THR A 184 -4.65 -2.81 -2.62
CA THR A 184 -5.22 -1.81 -3.53
C THR A 184 -4.12 -1.00 -4.23
N LEU A 185 -3.09 -0.57 -3.49
CA LEU A 185 -1.96 0.18 -4.03
C LEU A 185 -1.10 -0.69 -4.97
N SER A 186 -0.80 -1.93 -4.58
CA SER A 186 0.02 -2.84 -5.39
C SER A 186 -0.71 -3.24 -6.68
N ALA A 187 -2.02 -3.52 -6.62
CA ALA A 187 -2.84 -3.79 -7.80
C ALA A 187 -2.85 -2.59 -8.77
N ALA A 188 -3.04 -1.36 -8.26
CA ALA A 188 -3.01 -0.16 -9.09
C ALA A 188 -1.62 0.06 -9.75
N ALA A 189 -0.53 -0.21 -9.02
CA ALA A 189 0.83 -0.15 -9.55
C ALA A 189 1.05 -1.18 -10.67
N LEU A 190 0.63 -2.44 -10.45
CA LEU A 190 0.75 -3.54 -11.41
C LEU A 190 -0.08 -3.30 -12.68
N LEU A 191 -1.29 -2.74 -12.55
CA LEU A 191 -2.10 -2.32 -13.70
C LEU A 191 -1.43 -1.20 -14.51
N GLY A 192 -0.72 -0.28 -13.84
CA GLY A 192 0.12 0.71 -14.53
C GLY A 192 1.31 0.10 -15.27
N ILE A 193 1.95 -0.93 -14.70
CA ILE A 193 3.09 -1.62 -15.32
C ILE A 193 2.65 -2.49 -16.50
N SER A 194 1.55 -3.23 -16.39
CA SER A 194 1.04 -4.05 -17.50
C SER A 194 0.65 -3.21 -18.72
N ALA A 195 0.25 -1.96 -18.52
CA ALA A 195 0.10 -0.99 -19.61
C ALA A 195 1.42 -0.65 -20.35
N LEU A 196 2.60 -1.00 -19.80
CA LEU A 196 3.91 -0.96 -20.47
C LEU A 196 4.11 -2.11 -21.46
N ALA A 197 3.61 -3.30 -21.13
CA ALA A 197 3.87 -4.53 -21.85
C ALA A 197 2.95 -4.77 -23.07
N ALA A 198 1.88 -3.99 -23.23
CA ALA A 198 0.94 -4.16 -24.35
C ALA A 198 1.65 -3.94 -25.71
N PRO A 199 1.54 -4.88 -26.67
CA PRO A 199 2.14 -4.76 -28.00
C PRO A 199 1.77 -3.42 -28.65
N ARG A 200 2.75 -2.77 -29.29
CA ARG A 200 2.47 -1.71 -30.25
C ARG A 200 1.67 -2.35 -31.39
N GLU A 201 0.50 -1.82 -31.67
CA GLU A 201 -0.26 -2.18 -32.87
C GLU A 201 0.69 -1.95 -34.05
N SER A 202 1.07 -3.03 -34.73
CA SER A 202 1.92 -2.95 -35.92
C SER A 202 1.15 -2.13 -36.94
N ALA A 203 1.72 -0.99 -37.36
CA ALA A 203 1.13 -0.17 -38.41
C ALA A 203 0.75 -1.07 -39.61
N PRO A 204 -0.43 -0.89 -40.22
CA PRO A 204 -0.80 -1.65 -41.40
C PRO A 204 0.32 -1.57 -42.42
N LEU A 205 0.85 -2.71 -42.86
CA LEU A 205 1.82 -2.74 -43.96
C LEU A 205 1.20 -2.00 -45.15
N PRO A 206 1.94 -1.08 -45.80
CA PRO A 206 1.47 -0.42 -47.02
C PRO A 206 0.97 -1.50 -47.98
N ARG A 207 -0.26 -1.37 -48.47
CA ARG A 207 -0.76 -2.28 -49.50
C ARG A 207 0.22 -2.18 -50.67
N ALA A 208 0.87 -3.28 -51.03
CA ALA A 208 1.62 -3.34 -52.27
C ALA A 208 0.63 -3.09 -53.41
N GLU A 209 0.74 -1.93 -54.06
CA GLU A 209 0.05 -1.69 -55.32
C GLU A 209 0.60 -2.70 -56.33
N ALA A 210 -0.26 -3.57 -56.84
CA ALA A 210 0.10 -4.48 -57.90
C ALA A 210 0.39 -3.63 -59.17
N PRO A 211 1.55 -3.81 -59.83
CA PRO A 211 1.82 -3.14 -61.10
C PRO A 211 0.78 -3.58 -62.15
N ALA A 212 0.28 -2.59 -62.89
CA ALA A 212 -0.73 -2.72 -63.93
C ALA A 212 -0.23 -3.44 -65.18
#